data_AF-A0A9E4H3H5-F1
#
_entry.id   AF-A0A9E4H3H5-F1
#
_cell.length_a   1.000
_cell.length_b   1.000
_cell.length_c   1.000
_cell.angle_alpha   90.00
_cell.angle_beta   90.00
_cell.angle_gamma   90.00
#
_symmetry.space_group_name_H-M   'P 1'
#
loop_
_entity.id
_entity.type
_entity.pdbx_description
1 polymer ?
#
loop_
_entity_poly.entity_id
_entity_poly.type
_entity_poly.pdbx_seq_one_letter_code
_entity_poly.pdbx_strand_id
1 'polypeptide(L)'
;MAGHVVYVLFAGGVRQQEAILKRYLDDSQNVSIPGNIMCNMFNGAAPQAKIVYGTNVPGEPDGSAPISGILGSTIQAQGTTFAEVRAATAGHYSGLNTLITGNTGVTQGLKQKPVFPTIFEYLRRHAGFKATDCWFVGNGIGNSTPLLDYSEYSGYGAQYGANFLCPAVAFGDEGEEHLSNAKIYHPDEELDPMYKMKYFLDNAFRSNGGIPVPNIGNTEEEKQEIKQFISDMFDKKAAGQETMPPVADNGDLRNTGWACEVMQRFKPKVTVINLGAVDGCHSNFTGY
;
A
#
# COMPACT_ATOMS: atom_id res chain seq x y z
N MET A 1 -2.74 23.80 -5.58
CA MET A 1 -3.15 22.54 -4.93
C MET A 1 -1.98 21.56 -4.99
N ALA A 2 -1.91 20.60 -4.05
CA ALA A 2 -0.90 19.54 -4.12
C ALA A 2 -1.05 18.72 -5.41
N GLY A 3 0.07 18.40 -6.07
CA GLY A 3 0.06 17.65 -7.33
C GLY A 3 -0.19 16.14 -7.16
N HIS A 4 0.12 15.62 -5.96
CA HIS A 4 0.03 14.22 -5.57
C HIS A 4 -0.33 14.11 -4.08
N VAL A 5 -1.13 13.10 -3.71
CA VAL A 5 -1.43 12.74 -2.32
C VAL A 5 -1.00 11.29 -2.08
N VAL A 6 -0.21 11.08 -1.03
CA VAL A 6 0.13 9.73 -0.54
C VAL A 6 -0.62 9.52 0.77
N TYR A 7 -1.48 8.51 0.81
CA TYR A 7 -2.28 8.17 1.98
C TYR A 7 -1.84 6.83 2.55
N VAL A 8 -1.12 6.88 3.67
CA VAL A 8 -0.55 5.69 4.33
C VAL A 8 -1.51 5.19 5.39
N LEU A 9 -1.94 3.95 5.27
CA LEU A 9 -2.78 3.24 6.21
C LEU A 9 -1.92 2.31 7.05
N PHE A 10 -1.97 2.46 8.37
CA PHE A 10 -1.35 1.55 9.32
C PHE A 10 -2.43 0.62 9.89
N ALA A 11 -2.46 -0.64 9.46
CA ALA A 11 -3.37 -1.63 10.03
C ALA A 11 -3.03 -1.83 11.52
N GLY A 12 -4.06 -1.96 12.37
CA GLY A 12 -3.88 -1.96 13.83
C GLY A 12 -3.59 -0.58 14.43
N GLY A 13 -3.17 0.39 13.63
CA GLY A 13 -2.81 1.74 14.05
C GLY A 13 -1.47 1.80 14.79
N VAL A 14 -0.88 3.00 14.85
CA VAL A 14 0.26 3.31 15.73
C VAL A 14 -0.31 4.01 16.96
N ARG A 15 -0.03 3.52 18.18
CA ARG A 15 -0.63 4.09 19.39
C ARG A 15 0.03 5.42 19.75
N GLN A 16 -0.71 6.23 20.50
CA GLN A 16 -0.27 7.56 20.90
C GLN A 16 0.99 7.52 21.76
N GLN A 17 1.15 6.47 22.56
CA GLN A 17 2.29 6.21 23.43
C GLN A 17 3.60 6.16 22.63
N GLU A 18 3.63 5.44 21.52
CA GLU A 18 4.87 5.26 20.76
C GLU A 18 5.09 6.39 19.76
N ALA A 19 4.02 6.93 19.18
CA ALA A 19 4.07 8.09 18.29
C ALA A 19 4.30 9.41 19.04
N ILE A 20 3.21 10.06 19.45
CA ILE A 20 3.22 11.44 19.93
C ILE A 20 3.98 11.57 21.26
N LEU A 21 3.79 10.60 22.17
CA LEU A 21 4.38 10.66 23.51
C LEU A 21 5.84 10.18 23.52
N LYS A 22 6.31 9.47 22.49
CA LYS A 22 7.70 8.98 22.34
C LYS A 22 8.13 8.09 23.50
N ARG A 23 7.21 7.25 23.96
CA ARG A 23 7.37 6.32 25.09
C ARG A 23 7.52 4.87 24.62
N TYR A 24 7.99 4.66 23.40
CA TYR A 24 8.16 3.32 22.82
C TYR A 24 8.94 2.38 23.75
N LEU A 25 10.21 2.71 24.04
CA LEU A 25 11.05 1.84 24.87
C LEU A 25 10.53 1.77 26.32
N ASP A 26 10.07 2.91 26.85
CA ASP A 26 9.61 3.07 28.24
C ASP A 26 8.36 2.21 28.53
N ASP A 27 7.32 2.33 27.70
CA ASP A 27 6.04 1.65 27.92
C ASP A 27 5.95 0.29 27.22
N SER A 28 6.48 0.17 26.00
CA SER A 28 6.23 -1.01 25.13
C SER A 28 7.36 -2.03 25.12
N GLN A 29 8.55 -1.70 25.64
CA GLN A 29 9.67 -2.64 25.76
C GLN A 29 10.13 -2.83 27.21
N ASN A 30 9.46 -2.19 28.16
CA ASN A 30 9.77 -2.24 29.59
C ASN A 30 11.24 -1.86 29.89
N VAL A 31 11.79 -0.93 29.09
CA VAL A 31 13.13 -0.37 29.28
C VAL A 31 12.95 1.13 29.45
N SER A 32 13.21 1.65 30.66
CA SER A 32 12.94 3.04 31.07
C SER A 32 13.77 4.10 30.32
N ILE A 33 13.65 4.18 28.99
CA ILE A 33 14.48 4.94 28.06
C ILE A 33 13.58 5.66 27.04
N PRO A 34 12.96 6.80 27.38
CA PRO A 34 12.10 7.51 26.45
C PRO A 34 12.89 8.11 25.27
N GLY A 35 12.19 8.40 24.17
CA GLY A 35 12.77 9.16 23.05
C GLY A 35 12.12 8.88 21.71
N ASN A 36 12.40 9.76 20.75
CA ASN A 36 11.83 9.70 19.41
C ASN A 36 12.56 8.69 18.51
N ILE A 37 11.88 7.61 18.15
CA ILE A 37 12.40 6.61 17.20
C ILE A 37 11.90 6.83 15.76
N MET A 38 10.98 7.77 15.54
CA MET A 38 10.42 8.13 14.23
C MET A 38 11.00 9.47 13.76
N CYS A 39 12.33 9.49 13.56
CA CYS A 39 13.11 10.70 13.30
C CYS A 39 12.69 11.48 12.04
N ASN A 40 12.11 10.80 11.04
CA ASN A 40 11.57 11.44 9.85
C ASN A 40 10.14 11.98 10.05
N MET A 41 9.37 11.47 11.02
CA MET A 41 7.96 11.84 11.20
C MET A 41 7.78 12.92 12.26
N PHE A 42 8.39 12.77 13.44
CA PHE A 42 8.14 13.64 14.59
C PHE A 42 9.39 14.41 15.02
N ASN A 43 9.19 15.63 15.52
CA ASN A 43 10.24 16.42 16.18
C ASN A 43 10.61 15.81 17.53
N GLY A 44 11.86 15.97 17.96
CA GLY A 44 12.31 15.60 19.31
C GLY A 44 13.58 14.77 19.30
N ALA A 45 14.25 14.74 20.44
CA ALA A 45 15.51 14.00 20.61
C ALA A 45 15.28 12.49 20.52
N ALA A 46 16.27 11.80 19.94
CA ALA A 46 16.36 10.34 19.99
C ALA A 46 16.57 9.85 21.43
N PRO A 47 16.24 8.58 21.74
CA PRO A 47 16.60 7.96 23.02
C PRO A 47 18.09 8.08 23.35
N GLN A 48 18.42 8.27 24.63
CA GLN A 48 19.82 8.41 25.10
C GLN A 48 20.62 7.09 25.00
N ALA A 49 19.91 5.96 25.00
CA ALA A 49 20.48 4.65 24.75
C ALA A 49 19.62 3.94 23.71
N LYS A 50 20.29 3.32 22.74
CA LYS A 50 19.64 2.65 21.61
C LYS A 50 19.59 1.17 21.84
N ILE A 51 18.39 0.61 21.78
CA ILE A 51 18.19 -0.83 21.83
C ILE A 51 17.16 -1.12 20.72
N VAL A 52 17.50 -2.02 19.79
CA VAL A 52 16.55 -2.74 18.90
C VAL A 52 15.66 -1.86 17.99
N TYR A 53 16.24 -0.88 17.28
CA TYR A 53 15.56 -0.19 16.17
C TYR A 53 16.56 0.37 15.15
N GLY A 54 16.83 -0.32 14.04
CA GLY A 54 17.68 0.21 12.95
C GLY A 54 18.40 -0.86 12.14
N THR A 55 19.59 -0.57 11.62
CA THR A 55 20.39 -1.54 10.86
C THR A 55 21.26 -2.41 11.78
N ASN A 56 21.54 -3.64 11.33
CA ASN A 56 22.39 -4.58 12.06
C ASN A 56 23.87 -4.23 11.88
N VAL A 57 24.64 -4.33 12.97
CA VAL A 57 26.10 -4.19 12.97
C VAL A 57 26.71 -5.51 13.40
N PRO A 58 27.70 -6.07 12.67
CA PRO A 58 28.34 -7.32 13.06
C PRO A 58 28.93 -7.26 14.48
N GLY A 59 28.56 -8.23 15.33
CA GLY A 59 29.03 -8.32 16.72
C GLY A 59 28.23 -7.50 17.74
N GLU A 60 27.22 -6.76 17.28
CA GLU A 60 26.29 -6.00 18.13
C GLU A 60 24.88 -6.63 18.09
N PRO A 61 23.99 -6.29 19.03
CA PRO A 61 22.58 -6.65 18.93
C PRO A 61 21.94 -6.18 17.61
N ASP A 62 20.92 -6.90 17.15
CA ASP A 62 20.15 -6.52 15.96
C ASP A 62 19.54 -5.12 16.12
N GLY A 63 19.55 -4.36 15.02
CA GLY A 63 19.07 -2.99 14.97
C GLY A 63 19.88 -2.03 15.84
N SER A 64 21.17 -2.26 16.06
CA SER A 64 22.07 -1.43 16.88
C SER A 64 22.48 -0.10 16.20
N ALA A 65 22.65 -0.05 14.87
CA ALA A 65 22.96 1.20 14.16
C ALA A 65 21.69 2.00 13.80
N PRO A 66 21.55 3.29 14.19
CA PRO A 66 20.37 4.07 13.83
C PRO A 66 20.25 4.26 12.31
N ILE A 67 19.02 4.15 11.80
CA ILE A 67 18.74 4.57 10.42
C ILE A 67 18.83 6.09 10.39
N SER A 68 19.76 6.62 9.58
CA SER A 68 19.90 8.05 9.38
C SER A 68 18.58 8.65 8.86
N GLY A 69 18.25 9.84 9.35
CA GLY A 69 17.14 10.63 8.80
C GLY A 69 17.36 10.85 7.30
N ILE A 70 16.28 10.69 6.52
CA ILE A 70 16.28 10.89 5.07
C ILE A 70 15.84 12.32 4.75
N LEU A 71 14.99 12.90 5.60
CA LEU A 71 14.47 14.26 5.43
C LEU A 71 15.32 15.27 6.22
N GLY A 72 15.53 16.46 5.64
CA GLY A 72 16.19 17.58 6.33
C GLY A 72 15.35 18.22 7.45
N SER A 73 14.04 17.96 7.47
CA SER A 73 13.13 18.33 8.55
C SER A 73 12.04 17.26 8.69
N THR A 74 11.41 17.15 9.85
CA THR A 74 10.40 16.11 10.11
C THR A 74 9.09 16.40 9.38
N ILE A 75 8.28 15.39 9.09
CA ILE A 75 6.94 15.59 8.51
C ILE A 75 6.06 16.46 9.43
N GLN A 76 6.21 16.32 10.75
CA GLN A 76 5.55 17.20 11.74
C GLN A 76 5.91 18.67 11.53
N ALA A 77 7.15 18.99 11.17
CA ALA A 77 7.58 20.36 10.90
C ALA A 77 7.16 20.86 9.50
N GLN A 78 6.89 19.95 8.57
CA GLN A 78 6.47 20.26 7.20
C GLN A 78 4.94 20.37 7.04
N GLY A 79 4.17 19.96 8.05
CA GLY A 79 2.71 19.84 7.94
C GLY A 79 1.97 20.05 9.26
N THR A 80 0.73 19.56 9.31
CA THR A 80 -0.13 19.62 10.50
C THR A 80 -0.20 18.26 11.16
N THR A 81 0.05 18.22 12.46
CA THR A 81 -0.06 16.99 13.27
C THR A 81 -1.28 17.08 14.18
N PHE A 82 -2.14 16.06 14.13
CA PHE A 82 -3.22 15.88 15.07
C PHE A 82 -2.74 14.94 16.18
N ALA A 83 -2.49 15.49 17.37
CA ALA A 83 -1.91 14.73 18.48
C ALA A 83 -2.89 13.74 19.13
N GLU A 84 -4.20 13.97 18.96
CA GLU A 84 -5.27 13.16 19.52
C GLU A 84 -6.25 12.79 18.41
N VAL A 85 -6.11 11.57 17.90
CA VAL A 85 -6.99 10.98 16.88
C VAL A 85 -7.59 9.70 17.43
N ARG A 86 -8.86 9.46 17.12
CA ARG A 86 -9.57 8.24 17.53
C ARG A 86 -10.01 7.47 16.30
N ALA A 87 -9.72 6.17 16.27
CA ALA A 87 -10.30 5.29 15.27
C ALA A 87 -11.79 5.10 15.55
N ALA A 88 -12.60 5.04 14.49
CA ALA A 88 -14.03 4.74 14.62
C ALA A 88 -14.28 3.30 15.12
N THR A 89 -13.35 2.39 14.85
CA THR A 89 -13.40 0.97 15.18
C THR A 89 -11.98 0.43 15.37
N ALA A 90 -11.82 -0.56 16.24
CA ALA A 90 -10.55 -1.23 16.50
C ALA A 90 -10.26 -2.36 15.50
N GLY A 91 -11.24 -2.79 14.71
CA GLY A 91 -11.06 -3.86 13.72
C GLY A 91 -10.22 -3.39 12.53
N HIS A 92 -9.26 -4.21 12.06
CA HIS A 92 -8.39 -3.86 10.94
C HIS A 92 -9.19 -3.50 9.69
N TYR A 93 -9.99 -4.44 9.17
CA TYR A 93 -10.73 -4.21 7.93
C TYR A 93 -11.74 -3.07 8.05
N SER A 94 -12.53 -3.03 9.13
CA SER A 94 -13.53 -1.99 9.33
C SER A 94 -12.90 -0.62 9.54
N GLY A 95 -11.71 -0.56 10.16
CA GLY A 95 -10.91 0.65 10.29
C GLY A 95 -10.41 1.15 8.95
N LEU A 96 -9.80 0.29 8.13
CA LEU A 96 -9.36 0.63 6.78
C LEU A 96 -10.53 1.08 5.89
N ASN A 97 -11.68 0.38 5.97
CA ASN A 97 -12.90 0.75 5.26
C ASN A 97 -13.38 2.15 5.66
N THR A 98 -13.35 2.48 6.96
CA THR A 98 -13.69 3.83 7.44
C THR A 98 -12.74 4.88 6.87
N LEU A 99 -11.44 4.60 6.82
CA LEU A 99 -10.41 5.53 6.34
C LEU A 99 -10.59 5.86 4.85
N ILE A 100 -10.93 4.87 4.02
CA ILE A 100 -11.07 5.10 2.58
C ILE A 100 -12.46 5.61 2.16
N THR A 101 -13.51 5.35 2.94
CA THR A 101 -14.88 5.77 2.61
C THR A 101 -15.34 7.02 3.37
N GLY A 102 -14.68 7.34 4.49
CA GLY A 102 -15.14 8.33 5.45
C GLY A 102 -16.40 7.92 6.22
N ASN A 103 -16.88 6.69 6.06
CA ASN A 103 -18.10 6.21 6.70
C ASN A 103 -17.79 5.50 8.02
N THR A 104 -18.43 5.92 9.11
CA THR A 104 -18.23 5.38 10.46
C THR A 104 -19.19 4.23 10.81
N GLY A 105 -20.01 3.77 9.86
CA GLY A 105 -20.93 2.65 10.03
C GLY A 105 -20.18 1.35 10.27
N VAL A 106 -20.54 0.65 11.36
CA VAL A 106 -19.82 -0.54 11.84
C VAL A 106 -20.41 -1.88 11.36
N THR A 107 -21.42 -1.86 10.47
CA THR A 107 -22.26 -3.03 10.18
C THR A 107 -21.92 -3.78 8.87
N GLN A 108 -20.69 -3.66 8.33
CA GLN A 108 -20.29 -4.35 7.10
C GLN A 108 -19.47 -5.63 7.38
N GLY A 109 -19.72 -6.69 6.61
CA GLY A 109 -19.00 -7.96 6.74
C GLY A 109 -17.51 -7.86 6.38
N LEU A 110 -16.67 -8.67 7.02
CA LEU A 110 -15.22 -8.65 6.83
C LEU A 110 -14.76 -9.06 5.42
N LYS A 111 -15.60 -9.70 4.60
CA LYS A 111 -15.22 -10.18 3.26
C LYS A 111 -16.13 -9.61 2.17
N GLN A 112 -16.61 -8.39 2.39
CA GLN A 112 -17.48 -7.67 1.46
C GLN A 112 -16.81 -6.36 1.08
N LYS A 113 -16.97 -5.94 -0.16
CA LYS A 113 -16.50 -4.62 -0.60
C LYS A 113 -17.16 -3.50 0.18
N PRO A 114 -16.51 -2.33 0.31
CA PRO A 114 -17.13 -1.13 0.85
C PRO A 114 -18.55 -0.93 0.31
N VAL A 115 -19.53 -0.73 1.19
CA VAL A 115 -20.90 -0.41 0.77
C VAL A 115 -21.12 1.09 0.56
N PHE A 116 -20.09 1.90 0.77
CA PHE A 116 -20.06 3.33 0.47
C PHE A 116 -18.88 3.64 -0.47
N PRO A 117 -18.99 4.68 -1.32
CA PRO A 117 -17.93 5.00 -2.27
C PRO A 117 -16.62 5.31 -1.55
N THR A 118 -15.54 4.76 -2.07
CA THR A 118 -14.17 5.04 -1.65
C THR A 118 -13.71 6.41 -2.14
N ILE A 119 -12.63 6.92 -1.56
CA ILE A 119 -11.99 8.16 -1.99
C ILE A 119 -11.58 8.12 -3.48
N PHE A 120 -11.15 6.95 -3.98
CA PHE A 120 -10.82 6.76 -5.40
C PHE A 120 -12.02 7.03 -6.29
N GLU A 121 -13.16 6.49 -5.90
CA GLU A 121 -14.40 6.60 -6.66
C GLU A 121 -14.92 8.03 -6.72
N TYR A 122 -14.80 8.78 -5.62
CA TYR A 122 -15.11 10.22 -5.65
C TYR A 122 -14.17 10.98 -6.58
N LEU A 123 -12.86 10.71 -6.53
CA LEU A 123 -11.87 11.42 -7.33
C LEU A 123 -11.99 11.12 -8.82
N ARG A 124 -12.12 9.85 -9.20
CA ARG A 124 -12.27 9.46 -10.61
C ARG A 124 -13.59 9.94 -11.19
N ARG A 125 -14.69 9.84 -10.44
CA ARG A 125 -16.01 10.25 -10.93
C ARG A 125 -16.18 11.77 -11.00
N HIS A 126 -15.74 12.50 -9.98
CA HIS A 126 -16.08 13.93 -9.84
C HIS A 126 -14.91 14.87 -10.13
N ALA A 127 -13.66 14.45 -9.89
CA ALA A 127 -12.48 15.22 -10.27
C ALA A 127 -11.94 14.85 -11.66
N GLY A 128 -12.52 13.82 -12.30
CA GLY A 128 -12.15 13.39 -13.65
C GLY A 128 -10.77 12.73 -13.74
N PHE A 129 -10.29 12.16 -12.64
CA PHE A 129 -8.99 11.48 -12.61
C PHE A 129 -9.03 10.20 -13.45
N LYS A 130 -7.92 9.94 -14.15
CA LYS A 130 -7.74 8.72 -14.93
C LYS A 130 -7.62 7.50 -14.03
N ALA A 131 -7.61 6.30 -14.60
CA ALA A 131 -7.45 5.09 -13.80
C ALA A 131 -6.04 5.00 -13.21
N THR A 132 -5.00 5.34 -13.99
CA THR A 132 -3.60 5.36 -13.53
C THR A 132 -3.27 6.52 -12.61
N ASP A 133 -4.20 7.46 -12.41
CA ASP A 133 -4.08 8.51 -11.38
C ASP A 133 -4.36 7.98 -9.95
N CYS A 134 -4.97 6.80 -9.81
CA CYS A 134 -5.42 6.25 -8.53
C CYS A 134 -4.87 4.84 -8.29
N TRP A 135 -4.04 4.68 -7.25
CA TRP A 135 -3.43 3.39 -6.90
C TRP A 135 -3.67 3.01 -5.45
N PHE A 136 -3.83 1.71 -5.23
CA PHE A 136 -3.78 1.08 -3.92
C PHE A 136 -2.65 0.04 -3.94
N VAL A 137 -1.58 0.31 -3.18
CA VAL A 137 -0.52 -0.67 -2.92
C VAL A 137 -0.82 -1.42 -1.61
N GLY A 138 -1.15 -2.71 -1.74
CA GLY A 138 -1.58 -3.57 -0.63
C GLY A 138 -0.55 -4.65 -0.28
N ASN A 139 -0.71 -5.22 0.92
CA ASN A 139 0.20 -6.21 1.50
C ASN A 139 -0.24 -7.68 1.32
N GLY A 140 -1.34 -7.94 0.61
CA GLY A 140 -1.79 -9.29 0.30
C GLY A 140 -3.00 -9.30 -0.62
N ILE A 141 -3.23 -10.43 -1.28
CA ILE A 141 -4.45 -10.69 -2.09
C ILE A 141 -5.51 -11.52 -1.33
N GLY A 142 -5.19 -11.93 -0.11
CA GLY A 142 -6.10 -12.69 0.74
C GLY A 142 -7.03 -11.78 1.54
N ASN A 143 -8.11 -12.38 2.05
CA ASN A 143 -9.08 -11.74 2.93
C ASN A 143 -9.68 -10.46 2.32
N SER A 144 -9.44 -9.32 2.95
CA SER A 144 -10.31 -8.16 2.86
C SER A 144 -9.62 -6.93 2.28
N THR A 145 -8.29 -6.85 2.35
CA THR A 145 -7.51 -5.71 1.85
C THR A 145 -7.73 -5.44 0.37
N PRO A 146 -7.75 -6.45 -0.53
CA PRO A 146 -7.99 -6.21 -1.96
C PRO A 146 -9.40 -5.70 -2.26
N LEU A 147 -10.34 -5.85 -1.33
CA LEU A 147 -11.72 -5.42 -1.53
C LEU A 147 -11.87 -3.89 -1.46
N LEU A 148 -10.88 -3.20 -0.91
CA LEU A 148 -10.89 -1.77 -0.60
C LEU A 148 -10.58 -0.88 -1.82
N ASP A 149 -10.30 -1.47 -2.98
CA ASP A 149 -10.00 -0.76 -4.23
C ASP A 149 -11.23 -0.07 -4.85
N TYR A 150 -12.45 -0.55 -4.55
CA TYR A 150 -13.72 0.07 -4.93
C TYR A 150 -14.92 -0.46 -4.12
N SER A 151 -16.02 0.30 -4.12
CA SER A 151 -17.27 -0.01 -3.44
C SER A 151 -18.29 -0.78 -4.29
N GLU A 152 -19.34 -1.31 -3.64
CA GLU A 152 -20.55 -1.82 -4.32
C GLU A 152 -21.71 -0.79 -4.30
N TYR A 153 -21.41 0.48 -4.03
CA TYR A 153 -22.45 1.51 -3.94
C TYR A 153 -23.04 1.84 -5.33
N SER A 154 -24.37 1.93 -5.42
CA SER A 154 -25.08 2.21 -6.66
C SER A 154 -24.65 3.53 -7.32
N GLY A 155 -24.28 3.48 -8.60
CA GLY A 155 -23.77 4.61 -9.36
C GLY A 155 -22.26 4.84 -9.21
N TYR A 156 -21.59 4.12 -8.31
CA TYR A 156 -20.14 4.03 -8.25
C TYR A 156 -19.70 2.60 -8.63
N GLY A 157 -18.55 2.13 -8.16
CA GLY A 157 -18.04 0.78 -8.40
C GLY A 157 -16.69 0.75 -9.11
N ALA A 158 -16.33 -0.44 -9.58
CA ALA A 158 -15.03 -0.75 -10.16
C ALA A 158 -14.55 0.25 -11.21
N GLN A 159 -15.43 0.73 -12.08
CA GLN A 159 -15.11 1.71 -13.12
C GLN A 159 -14.50 3.03 -12.60
N TYR A 160 -14.65 3.32 -11.30
CA TYR A 160 -14.06 4.47 -10.61
C TYR A 160 -13.12 4.05 -9.47
N GLY A 161 -12.77 2.76 -9.36
CA GLY A 161 -11.86 2.23 -8.34
C GLY A 161 -10.39 2.59 -8.54
N ALA A 162 -9.52 2.11 -7.66
CA ALA A 162 -8.07 2.19 -7.85
C ALA A 162 -7.50 0.98 -8.59
N ASN A 163 -6.37 1.16 -9.26
CA ASN A 163 -5.50 0.04 -9.61
C ASN A 163 -4.92 -0.56 -8.32
N PHE A 164 -5.19 -1.83 -8.06
CA PHE A 164 -4.63 -2.55 -6.91
C PHE A 164 -3.34 -3.26 -7.29
N LEU A 165 -2.27 -3.02 -6.53
CA LEU A 165 -0.99 -3.72 -6.65
C LEU A 165 -0.67 -4.39 -5.31
N CYS A 166 -0.45 -5.70 -5.33
CA CYS A 166 0.16 -6.41 -4.21
C CYS A 166 1.56 -6.87 -4.61
N PRO A 167 2.62 -6.14 -4.22
CA PRO A 167 3.96 -6.43 -4.72
C PRO A 167 4.49 -7.80 -4.32
N ALA A 168 4.20 -8.24 -3.09
CA ALA A 168 4.61 -9.56 -2.60
C ALA A 168 4.04 -10.72 -3.42
N VAL A 169 2.93 -10.51 -4.12
CA VAL A 169 2.33 -11.50 -5.02
C VAL A 169 2.79 -11.25 -6.45
N ALA A 170 2.64 -10.02 -6.95
CA ALA A 170 2.94 -9.65 -8.33
C ALA A 170 4.41 -9.85 -8.69
N PHE A 171 5.32 -9.70 -7.73
CA PHE A 171 6.76 -9.82 -7.92
C PHE A 171 7.40 -10.84 -6.97
N GLY A 172 6.59 -11.62 -6.23
CA GLY A 172 7.03 -12.80 -5.48
C GLY A 172 7.01 -14.05 -6.35
N ASP A 173 7.03 -15.23 -5.72
CA ASP A 173 7.13 -16.53 -6.40
C ASP A 173 5.99 -16.73 -7.42
N GLU A 174 4.75 -16.42 -7.03
CA GLU A 174 3.56 -16.51 -7.90
C GLU A 174 3.68 -15.63 -9.16
N GLY A 175 4.14 -14.38 -8.97
CA GLY A 175 4.39 -13.46 -10.07
C GLY A 175 5.55 -13.91 -10.95
N GLU A 176 6.59 -14.47 -10.35
CA GLU A 176 7.72 -15.01 -11.10
C GLU A 176 7.31 -16.22 -11.94
N GLU A 177 6.49 -17.12 -11.42
CA GLU A 177 5.97 -18.27 -12.15
C GLU A 177 5.03 -17.87 -13.29
N HIS A 178 4.14 -16.90 -13.04
CA HIS A 178 3.00 -16.63 -13.93
C HIS A 178 3.10 -15.36 -14.76
N LEU A 179 3.88 -14.36 -14.34
CA LEU A 179 3.94 -13.03 -14.96
C LEU A 179 5.31 -12.66 -15.54
N SER A 180 6.42 -13.22 -15.01
CA SER A 180 7.77 -12.80 -15.43
C SER A 180 8.06 -13.01 -16.92
N ASN A 181 7.51 -14.06 -17.50
CA ASN A 181 7.67 -14.42 -18.92
C ASN A 181 6.46 -14.00 -19.77
N ALA A 182 5.59 -13.11 -19.25
CA ALA A 182 4.42 -12.66 -19.98
C ALA A 182 4.84 -11.86 -21.22
N LYS A 183 4.45 -12.36 -22.40
CA LYS A 183 4.69 -11.64 -23.65
C LYS A 183 3.86 -10.35 -23.70
N ILE A 184 4.52 -9.22 -23.89
CA ILE A 184 3.87 -7.97 -24.27
C ILE A 184 3.67 -8.00 -25.79
N TYR A 185 2.40 -8.03 -26.21
CA TYR A 185 2.00 -8.08 -27.62
C TYR A 185 1.86 -6.68 -28.21
N HIS A 186 2.27 -6.50 -29.46
CA HIS A 186 2.11 -5.22 -30.16
C HIS A 186 0.61 -4.87 -30.30
N PRO A 187 0.18 -3.64 -29.91
CA PRO A 187 -1.23 -3.28 -29.87
C PRO A 187 -1.97 -3.45 -31.19
N ASP A 188 -1.34 -3.08 -32.30
CA ASP A 188 -1.99 -3.03 -33.62
C ASP A 188 -1.84 -4.32 -34.44
N GLU A 189 -0.87 -5.18 -34.09
CA GLU A 189 -0.47 -6.30 -34.95
C GLU A 189 -0.78 -7.67 -34.32
N GLU A 190 -0.75 -7.77 -32.99
CA GLU A 190 -0.76 -9.07 -32.32
C GLU A 190 -1.93 -9.26 -31.33
N LEU A 191 -2.65 -8.20 -30.94
CA LEU A 191 -3.70 -8.29 -29.92
C LEU A 191 -5.03 -8.83 -30.44
N ASP A 192 -5.35 -8.67 -31.72
CA ASP A 192 -6.64 -9.07 -32.30
C ASP A 192 -6.99 -10.56 -32.03
N PRO A 193 -6.07 -11.51 -32.29
CA PRO A 193 -6.28 -12.92 -31.93
C PRO A 193 -6.40 -13.13 -30.40
N MET A 194 -5.65 -12.36 -29.60
CA MET A 194 -5.67 -12.46 -28.14
C MET A 194 -7.01 -12.01 -27.56
N TYR A 195 -7.61 -10.93 -28.08
CA TYR A 195 -8.94 -10.50 -27.67
C TYR A 195 -10.02 -11.54 -28.04
N LYS A 196 -9.90 -12.20 -29.19
CA LYS A 196 -10.80 -13.31 -29.56
C LYS A 196 -10.68 -14.49 -28.60
N MET A 197 -9.45 -14.88 -28.27
CA MET A 197 -9.18 -15.92 -27.28
C MET A 197 -9.74 -15.54 -25.91
N LYS A 198 -9.45 -14.33 -25.43
CA LYS A 198 -9.96 -13.80 -24.17
C LYS A 198 -11.49 -13.84 -24.15
N TYR A 199 -12.15 -13.36 -25.21
CA TYR A 199 -13.61 -13.37 -25.32
C TYR A 199 -14.18 -14.79 -25.22
N PHE A 200 -13.56 -15.76 -25.90
CA PHE A 200 -13.94 -17.16 -25.80
C PHE A 200 -13.80 -17.70 -24.38
N LEU A 201 -12.63 -17.49 -23.74
CA LEU A 201 -12.35 -17.94 -22.38
C LEU A 201 -13.28 -17.30 -21.35
N ASP A 202 -13.54 -15.99 -21.47
CA ASP A 202 -14.48 -15.28 -20.59
C ASP A 202 -15.89 -15.86 -20.71
N ASN A 203 -16.35 -16.18 -21.93
CA ASN A 203 -17.66 -16.78 -22.13
C ASN A 203 -17.74 -18.21 -21.60
N ALA A 204 -16.68 -19.00 -21.77
CA ALA A 204 -16.61 -20.35 -21.20
C ALA A 204 -16.65 -20.28 -19.66
N PHE A 205 -15.88 -19.38 -19.05
CA PHE A 205 -15.88 -19.15 -17.61
C PHE A 205 -17.27 -18.76 -17.09
N ARG A 206 -17.93 -17.79 -17.73
CA ARG A 206 -19.31 -17.37 -17.38
C ARG A 206 -20.32 -18.51 -17.52
N SER A 207 -20.22 -19.30 -18.58
CA SER A 207 -21.12 -20.44 -18.84
C SER A 207 -20.99 -21.52 -17.76
N ASN A 208 -19.82 -21.61 -17.12
CA ASN A 208 -19.54 -22.50 -16.00
C ASN A 208 -19.83 -21.86 -14.63
N GLY A 209 -20.59 -20.75 -14.58
CA GLY A 209 -20.96 -20.07 -13.33
C GLY A 209 -19.89 -19.12 -12.78
N GLY A 210 -18.82 -18.87 -13.53
CA GLY A 210 -17.78 -17.93 -13.16
C GLY A 210 -18.27 -16.48 -13.15
N ILE A 211 -17.88 -15.73 -12.12
CA ILE A 211 -18.20 -14.31 -11.96
C ILE A 211 -17.02 -13.48 -12.51
N PRO A 212 -17.19 -12.72 -13.60
CA PRO A 212 -16.11 -11.92 -14.18
C PRO A 212 -15.59 -10.89 -13.20
N VAL A 213 -14.28 -10.66 -13.21
CA VAL A 213 -13.68 -9.55 -12.48
C VAL A 213 -14.12 -8.23 -13.15
N PRO A 214 -14.75 -7.30 -12.41
CA PRO A 214 -15.14 -6.00 -12.93
C PRO A 214 -13.93 -5.21 -13.45
N ASN A 215 -14.12 -4.42 -14.51
CA ASN A 215 -13.05 -3.59 -15.06
C ASN A 215 -12.89 -2.30 -14.25
N ILE A 216 -11.64 -1.98 -13.87
CA ILE A 216 -11.28 -0.72 -13.22
C ILE A 216 -11.44 0.49 -14.16
N GLY A 217 -11.55 0.26 -15.48
CA GLY A 217 -11.74 1.33 -16.46
C GLY A 217 -10.44 1.98 -16.91
N ASN A 218 -9.32 1.26 -16.85
CA ASN A 218 -8.10 1.66 -17.56
C ASN A 218 -8.38 1.67 -19.08
N THR A 219 -7.91 2.71 -19.79
CA THR A 219 -7.88 2.74 -21.26
C THR A 219 -6.91 1.69 -21.80
N GLU A 220 -6.91 1.44 -23.11
CA GLU A 220 -5.96 0.50 -23.70
C GLU A 220 -4.51 0.99 -23.52
N GLU A 221 -4.27 2.30 -23.66
CA GLU A 221 -2.95 2.90 -23.42
C GLU A 221 -2.49 2.69 -21.98
N GLU A 222 -3.37 2.95 -21.00
CA GLU A 222 -3.08 2.71 -19.59
C GLU A 222 -2.78 1.22 -19.31
N LYS A 223 -3.52 0.30 -19.94
CA LYS A 223 -3.24 -1.15 -19.81
C LYS A 223 -1.87 -1.52 -20.39
N GLN A 224 -1.48 -0.96 -21.53
CA GLN A 224 -0.15 -1.22 -22.09
C GLN A 224 0.95 -0.66 -21.21
N GLU A 225 0.76 0.54 -20.65
CA GLU A 225 1.72 1.13 -19.72
C GLU A 225 1.88 0.29 -18.45
N ILE A 226 0.78 -0.25 -17.90
CA ILE A 226 0.81 -1.16 -16.75
C ILE A 226 1.55 -2.46 -17.08
N LYS A 227 1.31 -3.06 -18.26
CA LYS A 227 2.04 -4.27 -18.69
C LYS A 227 3.53 -4.00 -18.82
N GLN A 228 3.90 -2.88 -19.44
CA GLN A 228 5.31 -2.47 -19.58
C GLN A 228 5.94 -2.23 -18.20
N PHE A 229 5.22 -1.57 -17.29
CA PHE A 229 5.67 -1.39 -15.91
C PHE A 229 5.94 -2.74 -15.23
N ILE A 230 5.04 -3.71 -15.33
CA ILE A 230 5.24 -5.03 -14.73
C ILE A 230 6.49 -5.72 -15.30
N SER A 231 6.66 -5.72 -16.62
CA SER A 231 7.85 -6.29 -17.28
C SER A 231 9.15 -5.61 -16.81
N ASP A 232 9.19 -4.28 -16.86
CA ASP A 232 10.37 -3.51 -16.46
C ASP A 232 10.71 -3.73 -14.99
N MET A 233 9.70 -3.96 -14.14
CA MET A 233 9.91 -4.24 -12.72
C MET A 233 10.49 -5.63 -12.47
N PHE A 234 10.17 -6.65 -13.28
CA PHE A 234 10.87 -7.94 -13.21
C PHE A 234 12.34 -7.80 -13.60
N ASP A 235 12.65 -7.05 -14.66
CA ASP A 235 14.03 -6.77 -15.06
C ASP A 235 14.79 -6.01 -13.96
N LYS A 236 14.15 -5.00 -13.37
CA LYS A 236 14.72 -4.19 -12.29
C LYS A 236 14.94 -5.01 -11.01
N LYS A 237 14.02 -5.91 -10.67
CA LYS A 237 14.16 -6.89 -9.56
C LYS A 237 15.34 -7.83 -9.83
N ALA A 238 15.42 -8.41 -11.03
CA ALA A 238 16.52 -9.31 -11.41
C ALA A 238 17.89 -8.62 -11.35
N ALA A 239 17.94 -7.31 -11.64
CA ALA A 239 19.14 -6.49 -11.53
C ALA A 239 19.44 -5.99 -10.11
N GLY A 240 18.55 -6.20 -9.13
CA GLY A 240 18.66 -5.65 -7.78
C GLY A 240 18.62 -4.12 -7.74
N GLN A 241 17.90 -3.49 -8.68
CA GLN A 241 17.87 -2.03 -8.88
C GLN A 241 16.57 -1.38 -8.41
N GLU A 242 15.68 -2.15 -7.81
CA GLU A 242 14.42 -1.67 -7.24
C GLU A 242 14.61 -0.61 -6.15
N THR A 243 13.74 0.40 -6.17
CA THR A 243 13.72 1.47 -5.18
C THR A 243 13.28 0.88 -3.85
N MET A 244 14.19 0.85 -2.87
CA MET A 244 13.91 0.32 -1.54
C MET A 244 14.32 1.33 -0.46
N PRO A 245 13.61 1.34 0.68
CA PRO A 245 14.10 2.03 1.87
C PRO A 245 15.46 1.46 2.33
N PRO A 246 16.22 2.19 3.18
CA PRO A 246 17.52 1.74 3.68
C PRO A 246 17.51 0.36 4.37
N VAL A 247 16.33 -0.08 4.83
CA VAL A 247 16.03 -1.41 5.35
C VAL A 247 14.77 -1.91 4.65
N ALA A 248 14.77 -3.15 4.16
CA ALA A 248 13.68 -3.76 3.40
C ALA A 248 13.49 -5.26 3.75
N ASP A 249 13.58 -5.57 5.04
CA ASP A 249 13.50 -6.90 5.63
C ASP A 249 12.07 -7.38 5.91
N ASN A 250 11.08 -6.48 5.91
CA ASN A 250 9.66 -6.84 6.06
C ASN A 250 8.78 -6.39 4.87
N GLY A 251 7.55 -6.90 4.85
CA GLY A 251 6.58 -6.64 3.77
C GLY A 251 6.12 -5.17 3.66
N ASP A 252 6.04 -4.45 4.78
CA ASP A 252 5.63 -3.04 4.81
C ASP A 252 6.70 -2.13 4.18
N LEU A 253 7.97 -2.40 4.49
CA LEU A 253 9.12 -1.68 3.92
C LEU A 253 9.25 -1.97 2.42
N ARG A 254 9.05 -3.22 2.00
CA ARG A 254 8.98 -3.57 0.57
C ARG A 254 7.82 -2.86 -0.12
N ASN A 255 6.62 -2.87 0.46
CA ASN A 255 5.46 -2.17 -0.11
C ASN A 255 5.71 -0.67 -0.28
N THR A 256 6.43 -0.06 0.66
CA THR A 256 6.84 1.35 0.56
C THR A 256 7.77 1.58 -0.63
N GLY A 257 8.77 0.71 -0.83
CA GLY A 257 9.65 0.75 -2.00
C GLY A 257 8.87 0.60 -3.33
N TRP A 258 7.98 -0.38 -3.40
CA TRP A 258 7.13 -0.60 -4.58
C TRP A 258 6.14 0.53 -4.84
N ALA A 259 5.62 1.19 -3.81
CA ALA A 259 4.83 2.40 -3.97
C ALA A 259 5.66 3.54 -4.59
N CYS A 260 6.94 3.67 -4.22
CA CYS A 260 7.85 4.61 -4.89
C CYS A 260 8.03 4.30 -6.38
N GLU A 261 8.10 3.02 -6.78
CA GLU A 261 8.17 2.62 -8.19
C GLU A 261 6.92 3.03 -8.98
N VAL A 262 5.74 2.76 -8.41
CA VAL A 262 4.45 3.22 -8.98
C VAL A 262 4.44 4.73 -9.12
N MET A 263 4.89 5.46 -8.08
CA MET A 263 4.93 6.91 -8.11
C MET A 263 5.91 7.49 -9.13
N GLN A 264 7.07 6.85 -9.32
CA GLN A 264 8.06 7.24 -10.33
C GLN A 264 7.53 7.04 -11.75
N ARG A 265 6.86 5.91 -12.01
CA ARG A 265 6.29 5.58 -13.33
C ARG A 265 5.08 6.45 -13.66
N PHE A 266 4.02 6.35 -12.85
CA PHE A 266 2.70 6.85 -13.22
C PHE A 266 2.44 8.26 -12.71
N LYS A 267 3.21 8.74 -11.71
CA LYS A 267 2.97 10.03 -11.03
C LYS A 267 1.48 10.19 -10.66
N PRO A 268 0.90 9.22 -9.94
CA PRO A 268 -0.53 9.17 -9.68
C PRO A 268 -0.96 10.34 -8.80
N LYS A 269 -2.18 10.86 -8.99
CA LYS A 269 -2.74 11.91 -8.14
C LYS A 269 -2.98 11.41 -6.71
N VAL A 270 -3.35 10.15 -6.55
CA VAL A 270 -3.53 9.51 -5.24
C VAL A 270 -2.90 8.13 -5.21
N THR A 271 -2.05 7.89 -4.22
CA THR A 271 -1.54 6.56 -3.87
C THR A 271 -1.91 6.24 -2.45
N VAL A 272 -2.69 5.18 -2.25
CA VAL A 272 -2.95 4.60 -0.94
C VAL A 272 -1.97 3.46 -0.71
N ILE A 273 -1.34 3.39 0.45
CA ILE A 273 -0.40 2.34 0.83
C ILE A 273 -0.93 1.69 2.11
N ASN A 274 -1.14 0.36 2.10
CA ASN A 274 -1.52 -0.37 3.31
C ASN A 274 -0.31 -1.10 3.91
N LEU A 275 0.01 -0.74 5.15
CA LEU A 275 1.09 -1.31 5.94
C LEU A 275 0.46 -2.11 7.09
N GLY A 276 0.71 -3.41 7.12
CA GLY A 276 0.06 -4.33 8.06
C GLY A 276 0.98 -4.99 9.06
N ALA A 277 2.27 -5.13 8.77
CA ALA A 277 3.23 -5.67 9.73
C ALA A 277 3.39 -4.75 10.95
N VAL A 278 3.08 -3.45 10.81
CA VAL A 278 3.09 -2.47 11.90
C VAL A 278 2.18 -2.88 13.07
N ASP A 279 1.18 -3.73 12.86
CA ASP A 279 0.32 -4.27 13.93
C ASP A 279 1.12 -5.13 14.93
N GLY A 280 2.19 -5.80 14.48
CA GLY A 280 3.09 -6.60 15.32
C GLY A 280 3.73 -5.77 16.45
N CYS A 281 3.88 -4.46 16.24
CA CYS A 281 4.34 -3.52 17.25
C CYS A 281 3.48 -3.51 18.51
N HIS A 282 2.19 -3.86 18.45
CA HIS A 282 1.37 -3.94 19.68
C HIS A 282 1.89 -4.96 20.70
N SER A 283 2.63 -5.96 20.24
CA SER A 283 3.18 -7.05 21.06
C SER A 283 4.71 -7.04 21.12
N ASN A 284 5.38 -6.86 19.99
CA ASN A 284 6.83 -6.82 19.91
C ASN A 284 7.32 -5.93 18.76
N PHE A 285 7.67 -4.69 19.08
CA PHE A 285 8.24 -3.75 18.11
C PHE A 285 9.61 -4.17 17.55
N THR A 286 10.38 -4.98 18.28
CA THR A 286 11.70 -5.45 17.79
C THR A 286 11.56 -6.49 16.68
N GLY A 287 10.39 -7.11 16.58
CA GLY A 287 10.06 -8.07 15.53
C GLY A 287 9.38 -7.44 14.32
N TYR A 288 9.22 -6.12 14.30
CA TYR A 288 8.77 -5.37 13.13
C TYR A 288 9.97 -4.97 12.28
#